data_AF-A0A4P7HB87-F1
#
_entry.id   AF-A0A4P7HB87-F1
#
_cell.length_a   1.000
_cell.length_b   1.000
_cell.length_c   1.000
_cell.angle_alpha   90.00
_cell.angle_beta   90.00
_cell.angle_gamma   90.00
#
_symmetry.space_group_name_H-M   'P 1'
#
loop_
_entity.id
_entity.type
_entity.pdbx_description
1 polymer ?
#
loop_
_entity_poly.entity_id
_entity_poly.type
_entity_poly.pdbx_seq_one_letter_code
_entity_poly.pdbx_strand_id
1 'polypeptide(L)'
;MSNTSIRGSGAGRVKAGRWPAELDSLPAINARLVEIEAVIREHPDLLDRLRMDLVRAEEAYNVAHKRALVAAPAEDAKGRKTSASEREAAAFLATQQERGVFLVADAALKYAADQVRSADREVSALQTRSANLRTDSRL
;
A
#
# COMPACT_ATOMS: atom_id res chain seq x y z
N MET A 1 -20.77 27.06 5.31
CA MET A 1 -19.87 26.27 4.45
C MET A 1 -18.60 26.01 5.23
N SER A 2 -18.51 24.88 5.91
CA SER A 2 -17.39 24.54 6.79
C SER A 2 -16.41 23.67 6.01
N ASN A 3 -15.19 24.19 5.82
CA ASN A 3 -14.13 23.55 5.06
C ASN A 3 -13.34 22.62 6.00
N THR A 4 -13.66 21.33 5.99
CA THR A 4 -12.96 20.32 6.79
C THR A 4 -11.65 19.97 6.09
N SER A 5 -10.55 20.56 6.57
CA SER A 5 -9.19 20.21 6.17
C SER A 5 -8.84 18.82 6.70
N ILE A 6 -8.79 17.84 5.79
CA ILE A 6 -8.22 16.52 6.05
C ILE A 6 -6.71 16.70 6.17
N ARG A 7 -6.20 16.75 7.41
CA ARG A 7 -4.77 16.61 7.67
C ARG A 7 -4.36 15.19 7.30
N GLY A 8 -3.76 15.06 6.12
CA GLY A 8 -3.03 13.85 5.74
C GLY A 8 -1.98 13.55 6.81
N SER A 9 -2.03 12.33 7.34
CA SER A 9 -0.95 11.71 8.09
C SER A 9 0.25 11.58 7.15
N GLY A 10 1.03 12.66 7.07
CA GLY A 10 2.28 12.68 6.33
C GLY A 10 3.24 11.73 7.02
N ALA A 11 3.49 10.58 6.38
CA ALA A 11 4.75 9.88 6.53
C ALA A 11 5.86 10.89 6.21
N GLY A 12 6.37 11.53 7.27
CA GLY A 12 7.33 12.60 7.20
C GLY A 12 8.59 12.06 6.54
N ARG A 13 8.88 12.55 5.33
CA ARG A 13 10.21 12.49 4.76
C ARG A 13 11.16 13.11 5.79
N VAL A 14 11.91 12.28 6.52
CA VAL A 14 12.93 12.74 7.46
C VAL A 14 13.96 13.48 6.61
N LYS A 15 13.93 14.81 6.64
CA LYS A 15 14.98 15.64 6.05
C LYS A 15 16.29 15.24 6.74
N ALA A 16 17.28 14.86 5.95
CA ALA A 16 18.61 14.56 6.42
C ALA A 16 19.10 15.70 7.34
N GLY A 17 19.35 15.39 8.62
CA GLY A 17 20.13 16.26 9.49
C GLY A 17 19.63 16.43 10.94
N ARG A 18 18.37 16.16 11.27
CA ARG A 18 17.93 16.26 12.67
C ARG A 18 16.93 15.18 13.01
N TRP A 19 17.33 14.30 13.91
CA TRP A 19 16.41 13.37 14.55
C TRP A 19 15.39 14.13 15.39
N PRO A 20 14.18 13.59 15.60
CA PRO A 20 13.24 14.12 16.59
C PRO A 20 13.95 14.23 17.95
N ALA A 21 13.81 15.38 18.62
CA ALA A 21 14.41 15.62 19.95
C ALA A 21 13.96 14.58 20.98
N GLU A 22 12.80 13.96 20.73
CA GLU A 22 12.20 12.89 21.52
C GLU A 22 13.06 11.61 21.51
N LEU A 23 13.97 11.42 20.55
CA LEU A 23 14.82 10.24 20.41
C LEU A 23 16.28 10.48 20.87
N ASP A 24 16.54 11.52 21.65
CA ASP A 24 17.90 11.93 22.07
C ASP A 24 18.43 11.14 23.27
N SER A 25 17.68 10.16 23.78
CA SER A 25 18.07 9.34 24.92
C SER A 25 17.93 7.83 24.63
N LEU A 26 18.78 7.02 25.27
CA LEU A 26 18.71 5.56 25.17
C LEU A 26 17.34 4.99 25.58
N PRO A 27 16.69 5.45 26.67
CA PRO A 27 15.36 4.98 27.02
C PRO A 27 14.31 5.27 25.95
N ALA A 28 14.34 6.46 25.35
CA ALA A 28 13.38 6.82 24.31
C ALA A 28 13.58 6.03 23.00
N ILE A 29 14.85 5.80 22.62
CA ILE A 29 15.16 4.92 21.48
C ILE A 29 14.68 3.49 21.74
N ASN A 30 14.89 2.96 22.94
CA ASN A 30 14.43 1.61 23.29
C ASN A 30 12.90 1.50 23.28
N ALA A 31 12.19 2.50 23.81
CA ALA A 31 10.72 2.54 23.75
C ALA A 31 10.22 2.50 22.30
N ARG A 32 10.83 3.31 21.42
CA ARG A 32 10.48 3.34 20.00
C ARG A 32 10.80 2.03 19.28
N LEU A 33 11.92 1.38 19.59
CA LEU A 33 12.26 0.08 19.03
C LEU A 33 11.22 -0.99 19.40
N VAL A 34 10.74 -1.00 20.65
CA VAL A 34 9.68 -1.93 21.09
C VAL A 34 8.37 -1.70 20.32
N GLU A 35 7.97 -0.45 20.10
CA GLU A 35 6.80 -0.11 19.28
C GLU A 35 6.93 -0.64 17.85
N ILE A 36 8.09 -0.44 17.22
CA ILE A 36 8.33 -0.87 15.84
C ILE A 36 8.40 -2.40 15.75
N GLU A 37 8.99 -3.07 16.74
CA GLU A 37 9.03 -4.54 16.79
C GLU A 37 7.63 -5.16 16.88
N ALA A 38 6.70 -4.54 17.61
CA ALA A 38 5.30 -4.97 17.63
C ALA A 38 4.67 -4.87 16.23
N VAL A 39 4.89 -3.75 15.55
CA VAL A 39 4.40 -3.51 14.18
C VAL A 39 4.97 -4.53 13.20
N ILE A 40 6.28 -4.77 13.21
CA ILE A 40 6.95 -5.77 12.34
C ILE A 40 6.42 -7.19 12.61
N ARG A 41 6.12 -7.52 13.88
CA ARG A 41 5.62 -8.85 14.26
C ARG A 41 4.22 -9.14 13.73
N GLU A 42 3.34 -8.14 13.68
CA GLU A 42 1.96 -8.29 13.22
C GLU A 42 1.82 -8.22 11.68
N HIS A 43 2.84 -7.69 11.00
CA HIS A 43 2.80 -7.46 9.57
C HIS A 43 2.75 -8.71 8.66
N PRO A 44 3.38 -9.86 8.97
CA PRO A 44 3.26 -11.06 8.14
C PRO A 44 1.81 -11.50 7.93
N ASP A 45 1.02 -11.58 9.01
CA ASP A 45 -0.39 -11.97 8.94
C ASP A 45 -1.25 -10.95 8.16
N LEU A 46 -0.91 -9.66 8.27
CA LEU A 46 -1.56 -8.63 7.46
C LEU A 46 -1.21 -8.79 5.98
N LEU A 47 0.07 -9.00 5.64
CA LEU A 47 0.52 -9.16 4.26
C LEU A 47 -0.08 -10.41 3.62
N ASP A 48 -0.19 -11.50 4.36
CA ASP A 48 -0.82 -12.73 3.86
C ASP A 48 -2.31 -12.54 3.59
N ARG A 49 -3.04 -11.87 4.49
CA ARG A 49 -4.44 -11.50 4.22
C ARG A 49 -4.58 -10.62 2.98
N LEU A 50 -3.76 -9.58 2.85
CA LEU A 50 -3.80 -8.67 1.70
C LEU A 50 -3.40 -9.37 0.38
N ARG A 51 -2.48 -10.34 0.42
CA ARG A 51 -2.17 -11.20 -0.74
C ARG A 51 -3.39 -12.01 -1.16
N MET A 52 -4.09 -12.63 -0.20
CA MET A 52 -5.31 -13.38 -0.49
C MET A 52 -6.42 -12.48 -1.06
N ASP A 53 -6.58 -11.28 -0.52
CA ASP A 53 -7.56 -10.31 -1.01
C ASP A 53 -7.23 -9.84 -2.43
N LEU A 54 -5.95 -9.61 -2.74
CA LEU A 54 -5.49 -9.29 -4.10
C LEU A 54 -5.83 -10.42 -5.08
N VAL A 55 -5.50 -11.67 -4.73
CA VAL A 55 -5.79 -12.84 -5.58
C VAL A 55 -7.31 -12.94 -5.84
N ARG A 56 -8.13 -12.82 -4.80
CA ARG A 56 -9.61 -12.85 -4.94
C ARG A 56 -10.13 -11.74 -5.84
N ALA A 57 -9.62 -10.52 -5.67
CA ALA A 57 -10.03 -9.38 -6.47
C ALA A 57 -9.59 -9.50 -7.94
N GLU A 58 -8.38 -10.03 -8.18
CA GLU A 58 -7.87 -10.34 -9.50
C GLU A 58 -8.73 -11.40 -10.21
N GLU A 59 -9.03 -12.51 -9.52
CA GLU A 59 -9.90 -13.56 -10.03
C GLU A 59 -11.30 -13.03 -10.36
N ALA A 60 -11.90 -12.23 -9.47
CA ALA A 60 -13.20 -11.61 -9.68
C ALA A 60 -13.20 -10.69 -10.91
N TYR A 61 -12.19 -9.82 -11.05
CA TYR A 61 -12.03 -8.96 -12.22
C TYR A 61 -11.86 -9.78 -13.50
N ASN A 62 -11.01 -10.80 -13.50
CA ASN A 62 -10.76 -11.64 -14.67
C ASN A 62 -12.02 -12.40 -15.11
N VAL A 63 -12.80 -12.92 -14.16
CA VAL A 63 -14.08 -13.59 -14.45
C VAL A 63 -15.10 -12.59 -15.01
N ALA A 64 -15.26 -11.43 -14.37
CA ALA A 64 -16.17 -10.39 -14.84
C ALA A 64 -15.78 -9.91 -16.24
N HIS A 65 -14.49 -9.69 -16.51
CA HIS A 65 -14.00 -9.20 -17.79
C HIS A 65 -14.24 -10.21 -18.90
N LYS A 66 -13.97 -11.51 -18.66
CA LYS A 66 -14.29 -12.57 -19.63
C LYS A 66 -15.79 -12.66 -19.90
N ARG A 67 -16.64 -12.55 -18.88
CA ARG A 67 -18.10 -12.54 -19.04
C ARG A 67 -18.56 -11.33 -19.87
N ALA A 68 -17.99 -10.16 -19.60
CA ALA A 68 -18.30 -8.93 -20.33
C ALA A 68 -17.84 -8.99 -21.80
N LEU A 69 -16.68 -9.61 -22.08
CA LEU A 69 -16.20 -9.85 -23.46
C LEU A 69 -17.14 -10.76 -24.25
N VAL A 70 -17.68 -11.81 -23.62
CA VAL A 70 -18.65 -12.72 -24.25
C VAL A 70 -20.00 -12.02 -24.47
N ALA A 71 -20.41 -11.18 -23.53
CA ALA A 71 -21.65 -10.41 -23.62
C ALA A 71 -21.55 -9.19 -24.56
N ALA A 72 -20.33 -8.76 -24.94
CA ALA A 72 -20.13 -7.61 -25.80
C ALA A 72 -20.76 -7.88 -27.18
N PRO A 73 -21.62 -6.98 -27.67
CA PRO A 73 -22.35 -7.20 -28.91
C PRO A 73 -21.38 -7.33 -30.08
N ALA A 74 -21.65 -8.29 -30.97
CA ALA A 74 -20.84 -8.51 -32.17
C ALA A 74 -21.13 -7.48 -33.27
N GLU A 75 -22.22 -6.72 -33.13
CA GLU A 75 -22.66 -5.69 -34.07
C GLU A 75 -23.10 -4.44 -33.31
N ASP A 76 -22.86 -3.27 -33.88
CA ASP A 76 -23.32 -2.00 -33.32
C ASP A 76 -24.81 -1.75 -33.61
N ALA A 77 -25.36 -0.66 -33.08
CA ALA A 77 -26.76 -0.28 -33.30
C ALA A 77 -27.11 0.01 -34.78
N LYS A 78 -26.12 0.08 -35.67
CA LYS A 78 -26.28 0.27 -37.12
C LYS A 78 -26.05 -1.04 -37.90
N GLY A 79 -25.88 -2.18 -37.22
CA GLY A 79 -25.64 -3.49 -37.83
C GLY A 79 -24.23 -3.68 -38.37
N ARG A 80 -23.27 -2.83 -38.00
CA ARG A 80 -21.86 -3.01 -38.40
C ARG A 80 -21.17 -3.93 -37.42
N LYS A 81 -20.39 -4.90 -37.92
CA LYS A 81 -19.58 -5.78 -37.07
C LYS A 81 -18.61 -4.96 -36.23
N THR A 82 -18.64 -5.17 -34.91
CA THR A 82 -17.69 -4.59 -33.98
C THR A 82 -16.35 -5.31 -34.08
N SER A 83 -15.27 -4.54 -34.07
CA SER A 83 -13.91 -5.04 -33.97
C SER A 83 -13.61 -5.70 -32.61
N ALA A 84 -12.51 -6.43 -32.53
CA ALA A 84 -12.06 -7.00 -31.26
C ALA A 84 -11.76 -5.92 -30.21
N SER A 85 -11.12 -4.82 -30.61
CA SER A 85 -10.79 -3.71 -29.73
C SER A 85 -12.03 -2.96 -29.22
N GLU A 86 -13.08 -2.81 -30.03
CA GLU A 86 -14.34 -2.21 -29.58
C GLU A 86 -15.05 -3.08 -28.53
N ARG A 87 -15.02 -4.41 -28.71
CA ARG A 87 -15.57 -5.35 -27.73
C ARG A 87 -14.76 -5.39 -26.44
N GLU A 88 -13.44 -5.31 -26.54
CA GLU A 88 -12.55 -5.16 -25.38
C GLU A 88 -12.80 -3.86 -24.62
N ALA A 89 -12.96 -2.74 -25.34
CA ALA A 89 -13.30 -1.46 -24.73
C ALA A 89 -14.65 -1.51 -24.01
N ALA A 90 -15.67 -2.12 -24.63
CA ALA A 90 -16.98 -2.31 -24.00
C ALA A 90 -16.89 -3.17 -22.74
N ALA A 91 -16.14 -4.28 -22.80
CA ALA A 91 -15.91 -5.14 -21.64
C ALA A 91 -15.15 -4.43 -20.51
N PHE A 92 -14.14 -3.64 -20.86
CA PHE A 92 -13.37 -2.83 -19.91
C PHE A 92 -14.26 -1.79 -19.20
N LEU A 93 -15.12 -1.11 -19.95
CA LEU A 93 -16.07 -0.14 -19.37
C LEU A 93 -17.09 -0.83 -18.46
N ALA A 94 -17.56 -2.01 -18.84
CA ALA A 94 -18.51 -2.79 -18.06
C ALA A 94 -17.93 -3.32 -16.74
N THR A 95 -16.61 -3.51 -16.64
CA THR A 95 -15.95 -4.08 -15.45
C THR A 95 -15.12 -3.08 -14.64
N GLN A 96 -15.42 -1.79 -14.75
CA GLN A 96 -14.72 -0.75 -14.00
C GLN A 96 -14.80 -0.94 -12.48
N GLN A 97 -15.92 -1.46 -11.98
CA GLN A 97 -16.10 -1.68 -10.55
C GLN A 97 -15.14 -2.74 -10.02
N GLU A 98 -15.12 -3.92 -10.64
CA GLU A 98 -14.22 -5.01 -10.26
C GLU A 98 -12.75 -4.62 -10.43
N ARG A 99 -12.46 -3.87 -11.50
CA ARG A 99 -11.12 -3.28 -11.69
C ARG A 99 -10.75 -2.34 -10.54
N GLY A 100 -11.68 -1.51 -10.10
CA GLY A 100 -11.48 -0.61 -8.97
C GLY A 100 -11.14 -1.37 -7.69
N VAL A 101 -11.87 -2.45 -7.40
CA VAL A 101 -11.61 -3.33 -6.25
C VAL A 101 -10.22 -3.95 -6.34
N PHE A 102 -9.84 -4.49 -7.50
CA PHE A 102 -8.51 -5.05 -7.74
C PHE A 102 -7.40 -4.02 -7.50
N LEU A 103 -7.54 -2.81 -8.03
CA LEU A 103 -6.54 -1.74 -7.85
C LEU A 103 -6.42 -1.29 -6.39
N VAL A 104 -7.53 -1.26 -5.65
CA VAL A 104 -7.51 -0.93 -4.22
C VAL A 104 -6.79 -2.02 -3.43
N ALA A 105 -7.04 -3.29 -3.73
CA ALA A 105 -6.35 -4.41 -3.08
C ALA A 105 -4.83 -4.40 -3.34
N ASP A 106 -4.43 -4.16 -4.60
CA ASP A 106 -3.02 -4.02 -4.99
C ASP A 106 -2.34 -2.85 -4.27
N ALA A 107 -3.00 -1.68 -4.24
CA ALA A 107 -2.49 -0.51 -3.54
C ALA A 107 -2.36 -0.75 -2.02
N ALA A 108 -3.32 -1.44 -1.41
CA ALA A 108 -3.28 -1.78 0.02
C ALA A 108 -2.08 -2.70 0.35
N LEU A 109 -1.86 -3.74 -0.48
CA LEU A 109 -0.71 -4.64 -0.31
C LEU A 109 0.63 -3.89 -0.45
N LYS A 110 0.76 -3.05 -1.48
CA LYS A 110 1.96 -2.24 -1.70
C LYS A 110 2.23 -1.29 -0.55
N TYR A 111 1.19 -0.60 -0.06
CA TYR A 111 1.30 0.29 1.08
C TYR A 111 1.74 -0.45 2.35
N ALA A 112 1.15 -1.60 2.64
CA ALA A 112 1.55 -2.41 3.79
C ALA A 112 3.00 -2.88 3.69
N ALA A 113 3.45 -3.31 2.50
CA ALA A 113 4.84 -3.69 2.27
C ALA A 113 5.81 -2.49 2.42
N ASP A 114 5.40 -1.30 2.00
CA ASP A 114 6.18 -0.06 2.19
C ASP A 114 6.33 0.31 3.66
N GLN A 115 5.28 0.12 4.46
CA GLN A 115 5.31 0.37 5.90
C GLN A 115 6.32 -0.55 6.60
N VAL A 116 6.34 -1.85 6.26
CA VAL A 116 7.35 -2.80 6.78
C VAL A 116 8.76 -2.36 6.41
N ARG A 117 9.01 -2.04 5.14
CA ARG A 117 10.33 -1.56 4.69
C ARG A 117 10.74 -0.26 5.37
N SER A 118 9.78 0.61 5.69
CA SER A 118 10.04 1.84 6.42
C SER A 118 10.41 1.56 7.88
N ALA A 119 9.69 0.64 8.53
CA ALA A 119 9.98 0.19 9.88
C ALA A 119 11.38 -0.44 9.99
N ASP A 120 11.78 -1.29 9.05
CA ASP A 120 13.13 -1.89 9.03
C ASP A 120 14.24 -0.84 8.92
N ARG A 121 14.03 0.18 8.08
CA ARG A 121 14.96 1.31 7.95
C ARG A 121 15.04 2.12 9.25
N GLU A 122 13.90 2.32 9.91
CA GLU A 122 13.84 3.03 11.18
C GLU A 122 14.59 2.25 12.29
N VAL A 123 14.40 0.94 12.39
CA VAL A 123 15.15 0.05 13.30
C VAL A 123 16.65 0.19 13.07
N SER A 124 17.10 0.07 11.82
CA SER A 124 18.52 0.17 11.46
C SER A 124 19.12 1.52 11.88
N ALA A 125 18.36 2.59 11.67
CA ALA A 125 18.78 3.95 11.99
C ALA A 125 18.80 4.20 13.51
N LEU A 126 17.81 3.68 14.26
CA LEU A 126 17.76 3.74 15.73
C LEU A 126 18.86 2.91 16.39
N GLN A 127 19.18 1.74 15.85
CA GLN A 127 20.29 0.91 16.33
C GLN A 127 21.62 1.65 16.18
N THR A 128 21.86 2.25 15.01
CA THR A 128 23.04 3.10 14.76
C THR A 128 23.11 4.26 15.75
N ARG A 129 21.98 4.94 15.97
CA ARG A 129 21.91 6.04 16.94
C ARG A 129 22.21 5.59 18.37
N SER A 130 21.66 4.45 18.78
CA SER A 130 21.90 3.89 20.12
C SER A 130 23.38 3.53 20.34
N ALA A 131 24.06 3.05 19.30
CA ALA A 131 25.49 2.75 19.34
C ALA A 131 26.33 4.02 19.51
N ASN A 132 25.98 5.11 18.82
CA ASN A 132 26.64 6.40 18.95
C ASN A 132 26.46 6.98 20.36
N LEU A 133 25.22 7.02 20.89
CA LEU A 133 24.96 7.52 22.24
C LEU A 133 25.69 6.74 23.33
N ARG A 134 25.81 5.41 23.18
CA ARG A 134 26.59 4.57 24.09
C ARG A 134 28.09 4.86 24.02
N THR A 135 28.59 5.20 22.84
CA THR A 135 30.00 5.61 22.65
C THR A 135 30.25 6.96 23.31
N ASP A 136 29.39 7.94 23.06
CA ASP A 136 29.50 9.30 23.61
C ASP A 136 29.39 9.30 25.14
N SER A 137 28.55 8.43 25.73
CA SER A 137 28.41 8.31 27.19
C SER A 137 29.59 7.64 27.89
N ARG A 138 30.53 7.05 27.13
CA ARG A 138 31.74 6.38 27.65
C ARG A 138 32.99 7.24 27.54
N LEU A 139 32.92 8.35 26.79
CA LEU A 139 33.96 9.38 26.67
C LEU A 139 33.79 10.42 27.79
#